data_AF-A0A1Y2GTM2-F1
#
_entry.id   AF-A0A1Y2GTM2-F1
#
_cell.length_a   1.000
_cell.length_b   1.000
_cell.length_c   1.000
_cell.angle_alpha   90.00
_cell.angle_beta   90.00
_cell.angle_gamma   90.00
#
_symmetry.space_group_name_H-M   'P 1'
#
loop_
_entity.id
_entity.type
_entity.pdbx_description
1 polymer ?
#
loop_
_entity_poly.entity_id
_entity_poly.type
_entity_poly.pdbx_seq_one_letter_code
_entity_poly.pdbx_strand_id
1 'polypeptide(L)' 'HRNNSISSNTSSNNSSSCSVNKHPCKFPTCGWSFKRFEHLKRHMLVHTKERPFVCEFQGCEKSFSRSDNFSAHLRTHTK' A
#
# COMPACT_ATOMS: atom_id res chain seq x y z
N HIS A 1 -2.04 16.58 15.70
CA HIS A 1 -2.69 15.30 15.32
C HIS A 1 -2.09 14.76 14.03
N ARG A 2 -0.92 14.10 14.13
CA ARG A 2 -0.29 13.39 13.00
C ARG A 2 -0.63 11.92 13.19
N ASN A 3 -1.70 11.48 12.53
CA ASN A 3 -2.06 10.07 12.53
C ASN A 3 -0.98 9.31 11.77
N ASN A 4 -0.03 8.79 12.55
CA ASN A 4 0.89 7.75 12.16
C ASN A 4 0.04 6.51 11.86
N SER A 5 -0.55 6.45 10.66
CA SER A 5 -1.09 5.22 10.12
C SER A 5 0.08 4.35 9.73
N ILE A 6 0.80 3.86 10.76
CA ILE A 6 1.47 2.57 10.72
C ILE A 6 0.42 1.67 10.11
N SER A 7 0.61 1.31 8.84
CA SER A 7 -0.22 0.29 8.21
C SER A 7 0.17 -0.96 8.95
N SER A 8 -0.56 -1.24 10.03
CA SER A 8 -0.33 -2.37 10.89
C SER A 8 -0.37 -3.59 10.00
N ASN A 9 0.81 -4.15 9.76
CA ASN A 9 0.99 -5.46 9.17
C ASN A 9 0.53 -6.48 10.21
N THR A 10 -0.75 -6.47 10.59
CA THR A 10 -1.32 -7.60 11.33
C THR A 10 -1.63 -8.66 10.28
N SER A 11 -0.58 -9.37 9.87
CA SER A 11 -0.72 -10.74 9.39
C SER A 11 -1.20 -11.57 10.56
N SER A 12 -2.52 -11.64 10.74
CA SER A 12 -3.10 -12.62 11.66
C SER A 12 -3.18 -13.95 10.93
N ASN A 13 -2.08 -14.70 10.93
CA ASN A 13 -2.17 -16.15 10.94
C ASN A 13 -2.64 -16.54 12.34
N ASN A 14 -3.95 -16.70 12.52
CA ASN A 14 -4.49 -17.43 13.65
C ASN A 14 -5.75 -18.14 13.16
N SER A 15 -5.64 -19.47 13.12
CA SER A 15 -6.76 -20.40 13.03
C SER A 15 -7.70 -20.13 14.19
N SER A 16 -8.82 -19.44 13.95
CA SER A 16 -10.03 -19.42 14.78
C SER A 16 -11.13 -18.70 14.00
N SER A 17 -12.22 -19.40 13.80
CA SER A 17 -13.31 -19.05 12.89
C SER A 17 -14.13 -17.86 13.40
N CYS A 18 -14.25 -16.83 12.56
CA CYS A 18 -15.42 -15.96 12.47
C CYS A 18 -15.38 -15.27 11.10
N SER A 19 -16.45 -15.44 10.32
CA SER A 19 -16.58 -14.97 8.93
C SER A 19 -16.63 -13.44 8.86
N VAL A 20 -15.48 -12.79 9.04
CA VAL A 20 -15.33 -11.38 8.68
C VAL A 20 -15.30 -11.34 7.16
N ASN A 21 -16.21 -10.61 6.51
CA ASN A 21 -16.11 -10.30 5.08
C ASN A 21 -14.72 -9.70 4.81
N LYS A 22 -13.78 -10.52 4.34
CA LYS A 22 -12.44 -10.11 3.94
C LYS A 22 -12.41 -10.04 2.42
N HIS A 23 -11.63 -9.11 1.90
CA HIS A 23 -11.32 -8.98 0.49
C HIS A 23 -10.03 -9.74 0.19
N PRO A 24 -10.09 -10.92 -0.46
CA PRO A 24 -8.90 -11.70 -0.77
C PRO A 24 -8.10 -11.08 -1.92
N CYS A 25 -6.79 -11.26 -1.87
CA CYS A 25 -5.91 -10.96 -2.99
C CYS A 25 -6.19 -11.91 -4.15
N LYS A 26 -6.34 -11.36 -5.36
CA LYS A 26 -6.59 -12.16 -6.57
C LYS A 26 -5.36 -12.95 -7.05
N PHE A 27 -4.18 -12.66 -6.52
CA PHE A 27 -2.95 -13.36 -6.88
C PHE A 27 -2.86 -14.68 -6.09
N PRO A 28 -2.89 -15.84 -6.78
CA PRO A 28 -3.00 -17.15 -6.11
C PRO A 28 -1.79 -17.48 -5.23
N THR A 29 -0.61 -16.95 -5.55
CA THR A 29 0.62 -17.12 -4.77
C THR A 29 0.68 -16.24 -3.52
N CYS A 30 -0.21 -15.26 -3.38
CA CYS A 30 -0.15 -14.31 -2.28
C CYS A 30 -0.88 -14.82 -1.03
N GLY A 31 -2.08 -15.38 -1.18
CA GLY A 31 -2.88 -15.90 -0.06
C GLY A 31 -3.36 -14.85 0.98
N TRP A 32 -3.09 -13.56 0.76
CA TRP A 32 -3.46 -12.50 1.71
C TRP A 32 -4.92 -12.09 1.55
N SER A 33 -5.54 -11.66 2.66
CA SER A 33 -6.89 -11.11 2.66
C SER A 33 -6.98 -9.90 3.59
N PHE A 34 -7.79 -8.92 3.20
CA PHE A 34 -7.83 -7.61 3.85
C PHE A 34 -9.24 -7.30 4.35
N LYS A 35 -9.34 -6.69 5.53
CA LYS A 35 -10.63 -6.25 6.09
C LYS A 35 -11.29 -5.11 5.29
N ARG A 36 -10.52 -4.38 4.48
CA ARG A 36 -10.98 -3.20 3.71
C ARG A 36 -10.54 -3.32 2.26
N PHE A 37 -11.43 -3.00 1.33
CA PHE A 37 -11.14 -3.04 -0.10
C PHE A 37 -10.00 -2.10 -0.52
N GLU A 38 -9.92 -0.90 0.07
CA GLU A 38 -8.82 0.05 -0.18
C GLU A 38 -7.44 -0.58 0.09
N HIS A 39 -7.33 -1.33 1.20
CA HIS A 39 -6.09 -2.00 1.56
C HIS A 39 -5.72 -3.11 0.57
N LEU A 40 -6.72 -3.86 0.10
CA LEU A 40 -6.53 -4.82 -0.99
C LEU A 40 -6.03 -4.09 -2.25
N LYS A 41 -6.73 -3.04 -2.70
CA LYS A 41 -6.35 -2.27 -3.91
C LYS A 41 -4.93 -1.71 -3.82
N ARG A 42 -4.51 -1.23 -2.64
CA ARG A 42 -3.12 -0.80 -2.41
C ARG A 42 -2.14 -1.97 -2.46
N HIS A 43 -2.47 -3.10 -1.84
CA HIS A 43 -1.63 -4.30 -1.86
C HIS A 43 -1.44 -4.83 -3.29
N MET A 44 -2.46 -4.72 -4.15
CA MET A 44 -2.39 -5.12 -5.56
C MET A 44 -1.25 -4.44 -6.32
N LEU A 45 -0.88 -3.20 -5.95
CA LEU A 45 0.22 -2.46 -6.58
C LEU A 45 1.59 -3.14 -6.40
N VAL A 46 1.75 -3.98 -5.38
CA VAL A 46 2.99 -4.76 -5.15
C VAL A 46 3.17 -5.81 -6.23
N HIS A 47 2.07 -6.42 -6.69
CA HIS A 47 2.10 -7.46 -7.71
C HIS A 47 2.16 -6.88 -9.12
N THR A 48 1.40 -5.81 -9.38
CA THR A 48 1.43 -5.13 -10.70
C THR A 48 2.68 -4.29 -10.89
N LYS A 49 3.43 -4.01 -9.81
CA LYS A 49 4.57 -3.09 -9.78
C LYS A 49 4.20 -1.68 -10.29
N GLU A 50 2.92 -1.35 -10.32
CA GLU A 50 2.44 -0.05 -10.74
C GLU A 50 2.81 1.01 -9.70
N ARG A 51 3.38 2.11 -10.20
CA ARG A 51 3.80 3.25 -9.38
C ARG A 51 3.19 4.52 -9.98
N PRO A 52 1.88 4.76 -9.73
CA PRO A 52 1.15 5.84 -10.36
C PRO A 52 1.64 7.24 -9.96
N PHE A 53 2.40 7.35 -8.86
CA PHE A 53 2.94 8.62 -8.39
C PHE A 53 4.39 8.75 -8.85
N VAL A 54 4.60 9.38 -9.99
CA VAL A 54 5.92 9.62 -10.58
C VAL A 54 6.40 11.01 -10.20
N CYS A 55 7.68 11.13 -9.83
CA CYS A 55 8.31 12.43 -9.64
C CYS A 55 8.68 13.03 -10.99
N GLU A 56 8.17 14.23 -11.26
CA GLU A 56 8.44 14.98 -12.49
C GLU A 56 9.57 16.01 -12.32
N PHE A 57 10.28 15.96 -11.18
CA PHE A 57 11.40 16.86 -10.93
C PHE A 57 12.59 16.47 -11.83
N GLN A 58 13.19 17.46 -12.48
CA GLN A 58 14.35 17.28 -13.37
C GLN A 58 15.50 16.57 -12.63
N GLY A 59 15.99 15.46 -13.22
CA GLY A 59 17.03 14.62 -12.62
C GLY A 59 16.55 13.66 -11.50
N CYS A 60 15.24 13.56 -11.26
CA CYS A 60 14.67 12.62 -10.30
C CYS A 60 13.77 11.59 -10.99
N GLU A 61 14.21 10.33 -11.04
CA GLU A 61 13.47 9.22 -11.65
C GLU A 61 12.69 8.37 -10.64
N LYS A 62 12.39 8.94 -9.46
CA LYS A 62 11.70 8.20 -8.38
C LYS A 62 10.20 8.14 -8.63
N SER A 63 9.64 6.94 -8.46
CA SER A 63 8.20 6.69 -8.49
C SER A 63 7.73 5.91 -7.27
N PHE A 64 6.48 6.10 -6.88
CA PHE A 64 5.91 5.60 -5.64
C PHE A 64 4.56 4.95 -5.90
N SER A 65 4.25 3.91 -5.13
CA SER A 65 2.95 3.24 -5.14
C SER A 65 1.93 3.90 -4.21
N ARG A 66 2.35 4.85 -3.37
CA ARG A 66 1.49 5.52 -2.39
C ARG A 66 1.65 7.04 -2.45
N SER A 67 0.53 7.75 -2.33
CA SER A 67 0.48 9.21 -2.37
C SER A 67 1.17 9.86 -1.18
N ASP A 68 1.02 9.31 0.03
CA ASP A 68 1.65 9.85 1.23
C ASP A 68 3.19 9.81 1.17
N ASN A 69 3.73 8.70 0.66
CA ASN A 69 5.17 8.57 0.39
C ASN A 69 5.62 9.55 -0.70
N PHE A 70 4.85 9.71 -1.77
CA PHE A 70 5.15 10.67 -2.83
C PHE A 70 5.14 12.12 -2.32
N SER A 71 4.11 12.52 -1.56
CA SER A 71 4.04 13.85 -0.95
C SER A 71 5.18 14.11 0.03
N ALA A 72 5.59 13.11 0.81
CA ALA A 72 6.76 13.22 1.67
C ALA A 72 8.05 13.36 0.85
N HIS A 73 8.18 12.64 -0.26
CA HIS A 73 9.30 12.76 -1.18
C HIS A 73 9.36 14.13 -1.85
N LEU A 74 8.25 14.72 -2.30
CA LEU A 74 8.29 16.05 -2.94
C LEU A 74 8.89 17.13 -2.03
N ARG A 75 8.76 16.98 -0.70
CA ARG A 75 9.39 17.89 0.27
C ARG A 75 10.91 17.84 0.27
N THR A 76 11.53 16.82 -0.34
CA THR A 76 12.99 16.76 -0.49
C THR A 76 13.49 17.65 -1.62
N HIS A 77 12.63 18.00 -2.58
CA HIS A 77 12.97 18.87 -3.72
C HIS A 77 12.76 20.35 -3.45
N THR A 78 11.88 20.68 -2.52
CA THR A 78 11.59 22.06 -2.11
C THR A 78 12.59 22.64 -1.11
N LYS A 79 13.76 22.01 -0.94
CA LYS A 79 14.84 22.53 -0.07
C LYS A 79 15.82 23.36 -0.87
#